data_AF-A0A6V8D252-F1
#
_entry.id   AF-A0A6V8D252-F1
#
_cell.length_a   1.000
_cell.length_b   1.000
_cell.length_c   1.000
_cell.angle_alpha   90.00
_cell.angle_beta   90.00
_cell.angle_gamma   90.00
#
_symmetry.space_group_name_H-M   'P 1'
#
loop_
_entity.id
_entity.type
_entity.pdbx_description
1 polymer ?
#
loop_
_entity_poly.entity_id
_entity_poly.type
_entity_poly.pdbx_seq_one_letter_code
_entity_poly.pdbx_strand_id
1 'polypeptide(L)'
;GADEIDVVLDFNAMMEGREGDVRASLNSLIEAAGDAPVKVILETSCLDYTEMVDACKIAIDSGAAFLKSSTGRRGGCTPLVAQVLAESAGEKIGIKLSGGIRTIEDVRIHIEAIEEDWPIEMFTPNRFRIGASSLLDAIIEHL
;
A
#
# COMPACT_ATOMS: atom_id res chain seq x y z
N GLY A 1 2.32 1.70 21.66
CA GLY A 1 3.56 2.50 21.66
C GLY A 1 4.29 2.50 20.33
N ALA A 2 3.73 1.90 19.26
CA ALA A 2 4.16 2.19 17.90
C ALA A 2 3.39 3.42 17.39
N ASP A 3 4.04 4.27 16.59
CA ASP A 3 3.41 5.47 16.01
C ASP A 3 2.54 5.14 14.79
N GLU A 4 2.85 4.06 14.08
CA GLU A 4 2.08 3.56 12.95
C GLU A 4 2.13 2.03 12.93
N ILE A 5 1.09 1.37 12.41
CA ILE A 5 1.02 -0.10 12.34
C ILE A 5 0.82 -0.51 10.89
N ASP A 6 1.67 -1.39 10.37
CA ASP A 6 1.47 -2.02 9.07
C ASP A 6 0.92 -3.44 9.31
N VAL A 7 -0.33 -3.71 8.91
CA VAL A 7 -0.97 -5.03 9.01
C VAL A 7 -1.10 -5.66 7.63
N VAL A 8 -1.10 -7.00 7.54
CA VAL A 8 -1.34 -7.70 6.27
C VAL A 8 -2.79 -8.17 6.27
N LEU A 9 -3.58 -7.86 5.23
CA LEU A 9 -4.90 -8.49 5.11
C LEU A 9 -4.75 -9.99 4.85
N ASP A 10 -5.81 -10.75 5.13
CA ASP A 10 -5.85 -12.15 4.75
C ASP A 10 -6.09 -12.29 3.23
N PHE A 11 -5.00 -12.15 2.46
CA PHE A 11 -5.06 -12.25 0.99
C PHE A 11 -5.42 -13.66 0.53
N ASN A 12 -5.24 -14.72 1.34
CA ASN A 12 -5.73 -16.05 0.98
C ASN A 12 -7.26 -16.09 1.04
N ALA A 13 -7.85 -15.47 2.07
CA ALA A 13 -9.31 -15.34 2.14
C ALA A 13 -9.85 -14.47 0.99
N MET A 14 -9.14 -13.43 0.55
CA MET A 14 -9.50 -12.69 -0.67
C MET A 14 -9.50 -13.60 -1.90
N MET A 15 -8.44 -14.37 -2.13
CA MET A 15 -8.33 -15.29 -3.28
C MET A 15 -9.39 -16.41 -3.25
N GLU A 16 -9.91 -16.73 -2.08
CA GLU A 16 -10.99 -17.71 -1.88
C GLU A 16 -12.40 -17.07 -1.99
N GLY A 17 -12.49 -15.77 -2.29
CA GLY A 17 -13.76 -15.03 -2.36
C GLY A 17 -14.44 -14.82 -1.00
N ARG A 18 -13.71 -14.99 0.12
CA ARG A 18 -14.21 -14.85 1.49
C ARG A 18 -14.04 -13.42 2.02
N GLU A 19 -14.51 -12.44 1.26
CA GLU A 19 -14.38 -11.00 1.58
C GLU A 19 -14.97 -10.63 2.96
N GLY A 20 -16.01 -11.33 3.40
CA GLY A 20 -16.61 -11.13 4.73
C GLY A 20 -15.62 -11.42 5.87
N ASP A 21 -14.81 -12.47 5.73
CA ASP A 21 -13.80 -12.84 6.71
C ASP A 21 -12.64 -11.83 6.73
N VAL A 22 -12.25 -11.36 5.54
CA VAL A 22 -11.24 -10.30 5.38
C VAL A 22 -11.68 -9.02 6.09
N ARG A 23 -12.92 -8.59 5.86
CA ARG A 23 -13.49 -7.39 6.50
C ARG A 23 -13.57 -7.54 8.01
N ALA A 24 -14.05 -8.69 8.51
CA ALA A 24 -14.14 -8.93 9.95
C ALA A 24 -12.77 -8.91 10.62
N SER A 25 -11.76 -9.53 10.00
CA SER A 25 -10.38 -9.53 10.47
C SER A 25 -9.77 -8.13 10.48
N LEU A 26 -9.88 -7.39 9.37
CA LEU A 26 -9.35 -6.03 9.26
C LEU A 26 -10.02 -5.06 10.24
N ASN A 27 -11.34 -5.12 10.39
CA ASN A 27 -12.06 -4.30 11.38
C ASN A 27 -11.54 -4.56 12.79
N SER A 28 -11.36 -5.83 13.15
CA SER A 28 -10.84 -6.21 14.48
C SER A 28 -9.41 -5.70 14.71
N LEU A 29 -8.56 -5.77 13.68
CA LEU A 29 -7.18 -5.28 13.75
C LEU A 29 -7.11 -3.75 13.84
N ILE A 30 -7.96 -3.04 13.10
CA ILE A 30 -8.01 -1.58 13.12
C ILE A 30 -8.61 -1.08 14.44
N GLU A 31 -9.65 -1.72 14.95
CA GLU A 31 -10.18 -1.41 16.29
C GLU A 31 -9.11 -1.61 17.37
N ALA A 32 -8.36 -2.72 17.31
CA ALA A 32 -7.28 -2.99 18.25
C ALA A 32 -6.09 -2.02 18.16
N ALA A 33 -5.90 -1.36 17.00
CA ALA A 33 -4.86 -0.35 16.81
C ALA A 33 -5.18 0.98 17.54
N GLY A 34 -6.45 1.21 17.89
CA GLY A 34 -6.88 2.46 18.51
C GLY A 34 -6.58 3.68 17.63
N ASP A 35 -5.93 4.68 18.20
CA ASP A 35 -5.61 5.93 17.47
C ASP A 35 -4.40 5.81 16.54
N ALA A 36 -3.69 4.67 16.54
CA ALA A 36 -2.52 4.50 15.68
C ALA A 36 -2.94 4.30 14.21
N PRO A 37 -2.43 5.08 13.25
CA PRO A 37 -2.76 4.92 11.84
C PRO A 37 -2.32 3.54 11.33
N VAL A 38 -3.28 2.84 10.72
CA VAL A 38 -3.07 1.49 10.17
C VAL A 38 -2.83 1.57 8.67
N LYS A 39 -1.73 0.98 8.21
CA LYS A 39 -1.45 0.74 6.79
C LYS A 39 -1.77 -0.71 6.49
N VAL A 40 -2.69 -0.94 5.55
CA VAL A 40 -3.06 -2.30 5.17
C VAL A 40 -2.20 -2.73 3.99
N ILE A 41 -1.35 -3.72 4.22
CA ILE A 41 -0.57 -4.41 3.20
C ILE A 41 -1.51 -5.34 2.43
N LEU A 42 -1.69 -5.06 1.15
CA LEU A 42 -2.55 -5.80 0.24
C LEU A 42 -1.95 -7.13 -0.25
N GLU A 43 -0.62 -7.24 -0.19
CA GLU A 43 0.15 -8.34 -0.79
C GLU A 43 -0.24 -8.56 -2.26
N THR A 44 -0.26 -7.46 -3.02
CA THR A 44 -0.80 -7.40 -4.39
C THR A 44 -0.18 -8.36 -5.38
N SER A 45 1.06 -8.85 -5.16
CA SER A 45 1.67 -9.87 -6.01
C SER A 45 0.97 -11.24 -5.93
N CYS A 46 0.11 -11.44 -4.92
CA CYS A 46 -0.69 -12.66 -4.77
C CYS A 46 -2.10 -12.51 -5.34
N LEU A 47 -2.55 -11.30 -5.64
CA LEU A 47 -3.92 -11.00 -6.05
C LEU A 47 -3.98 -10.71 -7.55
N ASP A 48 -5.08 -11.07 -8.19
CA ASP A 48 -5.41 -10.56 -9.52
C ASP A 48 -5.92 -9.11 -9.46
N TYR A 49 -6.21 -8.53 -10.63
CA TYR A 49 -6.66 -7.14 -10.71
C TYR A 49 -7.98 -6.89 -9.95
N THR A 50 -8.95 -7.80 -10.08
CA THR A 50 -10.27 -7.64 -9.47
C THR A 50 -10.14 -7.78 -7.95
N GLU A 51 -9.46 -8.82 -7.50
CA GLU A 51 -9.17 -9.07 -6.09
C GLU A 51 -8.40 -7.91 -5.45
N MET A 52 -7.45 -7.30 -6.17
CA MET A 52 -6.69 -6.16 -5.70
C MET A 52 -7.57 -4.91 -5.51
N VAL A 53 -8.47 -4.62 -6.47
CA VAL A 53 -9.40 -3.48 -6.37
C VAL A 53 -10.37 -3.70 -5.19
N ASP A 54 -10.90 -4.90 -5.04
CA ASP A 54 -11.81 -5.23 -3.93
C ASP A 54 -11.08 -5.19 -2.58
N ALA A 55 -9.82 -5.65 -2.52
CA ALA A 55 -8.98 -5.54 -1.33
C ALA A 55 -8.70 -4.08 -0.95
N CYS A 56 -8.44 -3.20 -1.93
CA CYS A 56 -8.30 -1.75 -1.69
C CYS A 56 -9.58 -1.19 -1.07
N LYS A 57 -10.73 -1.52 -1.64
CA LYS A 57 -12.04 -1.06 -1.17
C LYS A 57 -12.33 -1.52 0.25
N ILE A 58 -12.13 -2.80 0.54
CA ILE A 58 -12.34 -3.35 1.90
C ILE A 58 -11.39 -2.66 2.89
N ALA A 59 -10.12 -2.48 2.55
CA ALA A 59 -9.18 -1.79 3.43
C ALA A 59 -9.59 -0.35 3.74
N ILE A 60 -10.03 0.41 2.73
CA ILE A 60 -10.55 1.77 2.89
C ILE A 60 -11.80 1.79 3.78
N ASP A 61 -12.78 0.94 3.46
CA ASP A 61 -14.05 0.86 4.20
C ASP A 61 -13.85 0.42 5.66
N SER A 62 -12.81 -0.37 5.93
CA SER A 62 -12.41 -0.78 7.28
C SER A 62 -11.65 0.30 8.07
N GLY A 63 -11.28 1.42 7.44
CA GLY A 63 -10.63 2.55 8.11
C GLY A 63 -9.10 2.60 7.98
N ALA A 64 -8.52 1.97 6.94
CA ALA A 64 -7.09 2.09 6.68
C ALA A 64 -6.66 3.55 6.48
N ALA A 65 -5.56 3.95 7.12
CA ALA A 65 -4.92 5.24 6.87
C ALA A 65 -4.05 5.21 5.60
N PHE A 66 -3.54 4.03 5.23
CA PHE A 66 -2.79 3.83 3.98
C PHE A 66 -3.12 2.48 3.34
N LEU A 67 -3.10 2.45 2.00
CA LEU A 67 -2.89 1.22 1.25
C LEU A 67 -1.39 0.98 1.09
N LYS A 68 -0.93 -0.24 1.34
CA LYS A 68 0.45 -0.65 1.11
C LYS A 68 0.48 -1.82 0.15
N SER A 69 1.36 -1.78 -0.85
CA SER A 69 1.37 -2.81 -1.90
C SER A 69 1.73 -4.20 -1.38
N SER A 70 2.92 -4.35 -0.78
CA SER A 70 3.50 -5.69 -0.53
C SER A 70 4.33 -5.73 0.76
N THR A 71 4.53 -6.94 1.28
CA THR A 71 5.48 -7.20 2.38
C THR A 71 6.94 -7.18 1.92
N GLY A 72 7.18 -7.32 0.61
CA GLY A 72 8.49 -7.51 0.01
C GLY A 72 9.01 -8.95 0.05
N ARG A 73 8.18 -9.92 0.48
CA ARG A 73 8.55 -11.35 0.56
C ARG A 73 8.04 -12.19 -0.60
N ARG A 74 6.92 -11.81 -1.22
CA ARG A 74 6.20 -12.62 -2.24
C ARG A 74 6.14 -11.94 -3.61
N GLY A 75 6.97 -10.94 -3.82
CA GLY A 75 6.94 -10.04 -4.96
C GLY A 75 7.10 -8.58 -4.51
N GLY A 76 6.73 -7.65 -5.38
CA GLY A 76 6.91 -6.23 -5.14
C GLY A 76 5.88 -5.37 -5.86
N CYS A 77 6.05 -4.06 -5.74
CA CYS A 77 5.20 -3.08 -6.39
C CYS A 77 5.56 -3.01 -7.88
N THR A 78 4.58 -3.21 -8.75
CA THR A 78 4.70 -2.90 -10.19
C THR A 78 4.10 -1.51 -10.47
N PRO A 79 4.35 -0.90 -11.64
CA PRO A 79 3.69 0.34 -12.04
C PRO A 79 2.15 0.24 -12.01
N LEU A 80 1.58 -0.86 -12.50
CA LEU A 80 0.14 -1.11 -12.47
C LEU A 80 -0.39 -1.18 -11.03
N VAL A 81 0.33 -1.84 -10.12
CA VAL A 81 -0.04 -1.88 -8.70
C VAL A 81 -0.03 -0.47 -8.11
N ALA A 82 1.00 0.34 -8.41
CA ALA A 82 1.08 1.71 -7.92
C ALA A 82 -0.12 2.54 -8.39
N GLN A 83 -0.49 2.42 -9.66
CA GLN A 83 -1.67 3.08 -10.25
C GLN A 83 -2.96 2.66 -9.54
N VAL A 84 -3.24 1.36 -9.40
CA VAL A 84 -4.47 0.89 -8.74
C VAL A 84 -4.57 1.38 -7.29
N LEU A 85 -3.45 1.41 -6.56
CA LEU A 85 -3.42 1.96 -5.21
C LEU A 85 -3.72 3.46 -5.19
N ALA A 86 -3.11 4.23 -6.10
CA ALA A 86 -3.30 5.67 -6.20
C ALA A 86 -4.75 6.02 -6.55
N GLU A 87 -5.30 5.39 -7.59
CA GLU A 87 -6.71 5.54 -8.00
C GLU A 87 -7.68 5.19 -6.86
N SER A 88 -7.44 4.05 -6.19
CA SER A 88 -8.32 3.59 -5.11
C SER A 88 -8.28 4.49 -3.87
N ALA A 89 -7.07 4.95 -3.50
CA ALA A 89 -6.90 5.83 -2.35
C ALA A 89 -7.47 7.24 -2.62
N GLY A 90 -7.31 7.75 -3.85
CA GLY A 90 -7.69 9.09 -4.25
C GLY A 90 -7.19 10.14 -3.23
N GLU A 91 -8.03 11.12 -2.93
CA GLU A 91 -7.72 12.15 -1.92
C GLU A 91 -7.96 11.72 -0.47
N LYS A 92 -8.48 10.50 -0.23
CA LYS A 92 -9.02 10.08 1.08
C LYS A 92 -7.95 9.60 2.04
N ILE A 93 -7.02 8.78 1.57
CA ILE A 93 -6.01 8.10 2.39
C ILE A 93 -4.64 8.13 1.72
N GLY A 94 -3.60 7.60 2.37
CA GLY A 94 -2.26 7.52 1.78
C GLY A 94 -1.98 6.22 1.01
N ILE A 95 -0.90 6.21 0.24
CA ILE A 95 -0.32 5.01 -0.37
C ILE A 95 1.13 4.81 0.06
N LYS A 96 1.52 3.54 0.20
CA LYS A 96 2.89 3.13 0.50
C LYS A 96 3.34 2.06 -0.48
N LEU A 97 4.17 2.46 -1.44
CA LEU A 97 4.73 1.57 -2.44
C LEU A 97 5.89 0.80 -1.81
N SER A 98 5.82 -0.53 -1.78
CA SER A 98 6.79 -1.39 -1.09
C SER A 98 7.12 -2.65 -1.87
N GLY A 99 8.38 -3.08 -1.76
CA GLY A 99 8.90 -4.30 -2.37
C GLY A 99 9.46 -4.05 -3.77
N GLY A 100 10.73 -4.40 -3.97
CA GLY A 100 11.39 -4.32 -5.28
C GLY A 100 12.04 -2.98 -5.63
N ILE A 101 11.65 -1.88 -4.97
CA ILE A 101 12.14 -0.52 -5.23
C ILE A 101 13.52 -0.32 -4.60
N ARG A 102 14.59 -0.28 -5.42
CA ARG A 102 15.98 -0.26 -4.94
C ARG A 102 16.80 0.90 -5.49
N THR A 103 16.41 1.45 -6.63
CA THR A 103 17.15 2.50 -7.34
C THR A 103 16.29 3.75 -7.52
N ILE A 104 16.91 4.89 -7.83
CA ILE A 104 16.19 6.13 -8.18
C ILE A 104 15.31 5.91 -9.41
N GLU A 105 15.76 5.09 -10.35
CA GLU A 105 15.00 4.76 -11.55
C GLU A 105 13.72 3.96 -11.23
N ASP A 106 13.78 3.02 -10.27
CA ASP A 106 12.59 2.31 -9.80
C ASP A 106 11.57 3.29 -9.19
N VAL A 107 12.06 4.27 -8.42
CA VAL A 107 11.20 5.31 -7.84
C VAL A 107 10.55 6.15 -8.93
N ARG A 108 11.33 6.59 -9.92
CA ARG A 108 10.85 7.41 -11.05
C ARG A 108 9.73 6.70 -11.81
N ILE A 109 9.95 5.42 -12.16
CA ILE A 109 8.97 4.59 -12.86
C ILE A 109 7.63 4.53 -12.11
N HIS A 110 7.65 4.45 -10.78
CA HIS A 110 6.42 4.40 -9.99
C HIS A 110 5.76 5.77 -9.81
N ILE A 111 6.53 6.84 -9.71
CA ILE A 111 5.97 8.21 -9.65
C ILE A 111 5.28 8.53 -10.98
N GLU A 112 5.92 8.24 -12.11
CA GLU A 112 5.35 8.44 -13.44
C GLU A 112 4.07 7.61 -13.66
N ALA A 113 3.99 6.43 -13.05
CA ALA A 113 2.80 5.59 -13.15
C ALA A 113 1.57 6.14 -12.40
N ILE A 114 1.76 7.10 -11.49
CA ILE A 114 0.67 7.62 -10.64
C ILE A 114 0.48 9.13 -10.78
N GLU A 115 1.31 9.84 -11.55
CA GLU A 115 1.34 11.31 -11.55
C GLU A 115 0.03 11.96 -12.05
N GLU A 116 -0.77 11.23 -12.85
CA GLU A 116 -2.09 11.69 -13.29
C GLU A 116 -3.11 11.66 -12.14
N ASP A 117 -3.06 10.63 -11.28
CA ASP A 117 -4.01 10.41 -10.17
C ASP A 117 -3.48 10.94 -8.82
N TRP A 118 -2.19 11.23 -8.74
CA TRP A 118 -1.47 11.60 -7.53
C TRP A 118 -0.69 12.90 -7.74
N PRO A 119 -1.37 14.06 -7.65
CA PRO A 119 -0.75 15.35 -7.91
C PRO A 119 0.36 15.66 -6.90
N ILE A 120 1.24 16.61 -7.25
CA ILE A 120 2.47 16.89 -6.50
C ILE A 120 2.22 17.20 -5.01
N GLU A 121 1.08 17.81 -4.69
CA GLU A 121 0.65 18.15 -3.34
C GLU A 121 0.35 16.93 -2.47
N MET A 122 0.09 15.77 -3.09
CA MET A 122 -0.15 14.51 -2.38
C MET A 122 1.14 13.75 -2.05
N PHE A 123 2.31 14.23 -2.48
CA PHE A 123 3.61 13.72 -2.05
C PHE A 123 4.04 14.30 -0.70
N THR A 124 3.32 13.94 0.36
CA THR A 124 3.64 14.31 1.74
C THR A 124 3.86 13.08 2.60
N PRO A 125 4.56 13.16 3.75
CA PRO A 125 4.73 12.01 4.64
C PRO A 125 3.41 11.40 5.14
N ASN A 126 2.31 12.14 5.13
CA ASN A 126 1.00 11.63 5.57
C ASN A 126 0.18 11.00 4.44
N ARG A 127 0.68 11.05 3.19
CA ARG A 127 -0.06 10.60 2.01
C ARG A 127 0.76 9.68 1.12
N PHE A 128 2.08 9.83 1.05
CA PHE A 128 2.94 8.99 0.22
C PHE A 128 4.15 8.49 0.99
N ARG A 129 4.48 7.19 0.82
CA ARG A 129 5.66 6.56 1.40
C ARG A 129 6.27 5.56 0.42
N ILE A 130 7.59 5.41 0.48
CA ILE A 130 8.30 4.29 -0.16
C ILE A 130 8.82 3.38 0.95
N GLY A 131 8.41 2.11 0.92
CA GLY A 131 8.94 1.06 1.78
C GLY A 131 10.11 0.37 1.11
N ALA A 132 11.32 0.80 1.44
CA ALA A 132 12.56 0.25 0.90
C ALA A 132 13.60 0.06 2.01
N SER A 133 14.54 -0.87 1.80
CA SER A 133 15.64 -1.15 2.73
C SER A 133 17.01 -0.70 2.20
N SER A 134 17.22 -0.73 0.88
CA SER A 134 18.50 -0.39 0.23
C SER A 134 18.45 0.88 -0.61
N LEU A 135 17.27 1.48 -0.80
CA LEU A 135 17.09 2.66 -1.66
C LEU A 135 17.83 3.89 -1.11
N LEU A 136 17.98 3.99 0.21
CA LEU A 136 18.65 5.13 0.84
C LEU A 136 20.08 5.29 0.33
N ASP A 137 20.82 4.19 0.22
CA ASP A 137 22.21 4.20 -0.28
C ASP A 137 22.27 4.75 -1.71
N ALA A 138 21.36 4.30 -2.58
CA ALA A 138 21.26 4.78 -3.96
C ALA A 138 20.92 6.29 -4.03
N ILE A 139 20.06 6.79 -3.14
CA ILE A 139 19.74 8.22 -3.06
C ILE A 139 20.99 9.02 -2.64
N ILE A 140 21.69 8.57 -1.60
CA ILE A 140 22.88 9.26 -1.07
C ILE A 140 23.97 9.37 -2.14
N GLU A 141 24.15 8.36 -2.98
CA GLU A 141 25.14 8.38 -4.07
C GLU A 141 24.86 9.44 -5.16
N HIS A 142 23.63 9.95 -5.26
CA HIS A 142 23.22 10.93 -6.28
C HIS A 142 22.99 12.35 -5.72
N LEU A 143 23.26 12.58 -4.43
CA LEU A 143 23.22 13.89 -3.76
C LEU A 143 24.61 14.51 -3.69
#